data_AF-A0A1Y2CCS7-F1
#
_entry.id   AF-A0A1Y2CCS7-F1
#
_cell.length_a   1.000
_cell.length_b   1.000
_cell.length_c   1.000
_cell.angle_alpha   90.00
_cell.angle_beta   90.00
_cell.angle_gamma   90.00
#
_symmetry.space_group_name_H-M   'P 1'
#
loop_
_entity.id
_entity.type
_entity.pdbx_description
1 polymer ?
#
loop_
_entity_poly.entity_id
_entity_poly.type
_entity_poly.pdbx_seq_one_letter_code
_entity_poly.pdbx_strand_id
1 'polypeptide(L)'
;MDTTNGPSLAPLTTASATTVVVLSSDAAVATNASLRPPDTSAASPKTHASKRLRSSNSAGDVAATTVAQTVTAAASAVEPPVWFQAAVDAALNVTFKAQLVTMNAAIDSALKAQLITINVQAAAMETRSINRIMNSNIFKDSHTLFPLVNNSGQIPLNFPQTTAAMKNLQSAHVDALLIGYGQTPDGTLDERRKQLGAFCGLLSRFI
;
A
#
# COMPACT_ATOMS: atom_id res chain seq x y z
N MET A 1 41.77 -62.03 -1.84
CA MET A 1 41.88 -61.30 -0.55
C MET A 1 42.19 -59.87 -0.91
N ASP A 2 41.38 -58.84 -0.68
CA ASP A 2 40.11 -58.75 0.01
C ASP A 2 39.32 -57.59 -0.60
N THR A 3 38.01 -57.79 -0.68
CA THR A 3 36.98 -56.80 -1.01
C THR A 3 36.66 -55.93 0.20
N THR A 4 36.46 -54.62 0.06
CA THR A 4 35.58 -53.85 0.97
C THR A 4 35.12 -52.55 0.30
N ASN A 5 33.97 -52.64 -0.38
CA ASN A 5 33.14 -51.50 -0.74
C ASN A 5 32.37 -51.04 0.51
N GLY A 6 32.56 -49.79 0.92
CA GLY A 6 31.80 -49.16 2.00
C GLY A 6 30.40 -48.73 1.56
N PRO A 7 29.44 -48.60 2.50
CA PRO A 7 28.03 -48.38 2.19
C PRO A 7 27.74 -46.93 1.76
N SER A 8 26.97 -46.83 0.67
CA SER A 8 26.35 -45.61 0.15
C SER A 8 25.27 -45.10 1.10
N LEU A 9 25.45 -43.90 1.66
CA LEU A 9 24.41 -43.20 2.44
C LEU A 9 23.44 -42.51 1.49
N ALA A 10 22.18 -42.94 1.51
CA ALA A 10 21.07 -42.27 0.83
C ALA A 10 20.71 -40.95 1.53
N PRO A 11 20.25 -39.92 0.80
CA PRO A 11 19.77 -38.68 1.41
C PRO A 11 18.35 -38.85 1.99
N LEU A 12 18.19 -38.67 3.30
CA LEU A 12 16.89 -38.44 3.94
C LEU A 12 16.37 -37.07 3.49
N THR A 13 15.36 -37.07 2.63
CA THR A 13 14.52 -35.90 2.37
C THR A 13 13.26 -36.02 3.22
N THR A 14 13.23 -35.30 4.34
CA THR A 14 12.00 -35.10 5.11
C THR A 14 11.75 -33.59 5.21
N ALA A 15 11.07 -33.05 4.20
CA ALA A 15 10.48 -31.72 4.28
C ALA A 15 9.29 -31.78 5.24
N SER A 16 9.48 -31.37 6.49
CA SER A 16 8.37 -31.07 7.38
C SER A 16 7.78 -29.72 6.99
N ALA A 17 6.60 -29.76 6.37
CA ALA A 17 5.74 -28.60 6.22
C ALA A 17 5.16 -28.26 7.61
N THR A 18 5.66 -27.20 8.23
CA THR A 18 5.07 -26.64 9.44
C THR A 18 3.82 -25.85 9.08
N THR A 19 2.67 -26.47 9.24
CA THR A 19 1.36 -25.80 9.22
C THR A 19 1.23 -24.98 10.49
N VAL A 20 1.32 -23.66 10.38
CA VAL A 20 1.02 -22.73 11.48
C VAL A 20 -0.49 -22.61 11.61
N VAL A 21 -1.02 -23.15 12.71
CA VAL A 21 -2.41 -22.99 13.13
C VAL A 21 -2.59 -21.59 13.70
N VAL A 22 -3.43 -20.79 13.05
CA VAL A 22 -3.85 -19.46 13.53
C VAL A 22 -4.88 -19.66 14.64
N LEU A 23 -4.49 -19.44 15.89
CA LEU A 23 -5.39 -19.33 17.03
C LEU A 23 -5.87 -17.87 17.13
N SER A 24 -7.11 -17.64 16.74
CA SER A 24 -7.82 -16.39 17.01
C SER A 24 -8.08 -16.27 18.51
N SER A 25 -7.70 -15.15 19.12
CA SER A 25 -8.13 -14.80 20.48
C SER A 25 -8.60 -13.36 20.50
N ASP A 26 -9.87 -13.22 20.88
CA ASP A 26 -10.52 -11.98 21.29
C ASP A 26 -9.74 -11.26 22.39
N ALA A 27 -9.61 -9.94 22.27
CA ALA A 27 -9.45 -9.06 23.42
C ALA A 27 -9.99 -7.66 23.09
N ALA A 28 -10.76 -7.16 24.05
CA ALA A 28 -11.68 -6.04 23.96
C ALA A 28 -11.05 -4.65 24.12
N VAL A 29 -11.70 -3.66 23.50
CA VAL A 29 -12.14 -2.34 24.01
C VAL A 29 -11.30 -1.63 25.08
N ALA A 30 -10.73 -0.47 24.70
CA ALA A 30 -10.64 0.84 25.41
C ALA A 30 -9.51 1.66 24.74
N THR A 31 -9.50 2.99 24.54
CA THR A 31 -10.39 4.14 24.75
C THR A 31 -9.83 5.33 23.94
N ASN A 32 -10.70 6.30 23.63
CA ASN A 32 -10.48 7.61 23.01
C ASN A 32 -9.11 8.30 23.16
N ALA A 33 -8.61 8.88 22.05
CA ALA A 33 -7.82 10.10 22.07
C ALA A 33 -7.93 10.91 20.75
N SER A 34 -8.60 12.06 20.87
CA SER A 34 -8.23 13.36 20.29
C SER A 34 -8.42 13.65 18.79
N LEU A 35 -9.50 14.40 18.53
CA LEU A 35 -9.74 15.29 17.39
C LEU A 35 -8.72 16.44 17.34
N ARG A 36 -8.04 16.64 16.19
CA ARG A 36 -7.87 17.96 15.52
C ARG A 36 -7.02 17.86 14.23
N PRO A 37 -7.48 18.39 13.07
CA PRO A 37 -6.58 18.89 12.02
C PRO A 37 -6.33 20.40 12.20
N PRO A 38 -5.15 20.93 11.81
CA PRO A 38 -4.86 22.35 11.93
C PRO A 38 -5.52 23.16 10.81
N ASP A 39 -6.05 24.33 11.20
CA ASP A 39 -6.40 25.43 10.32
C ASP A 39 -5.17 25.95 9.58
N THR A 40 -5.22 26.00 8.25
CA THR A 40 -4.38 26.90 7.46
C THR A 40 -5.22 27.64 6.41
N SER A 41 -5.68 28.82 6.81
CA SER A 41 -6.04 29.90 5.89
C SER A 41 -4.75 30.57 5.41
N ALA A 42 -4.45 30.48 4.11
CA ALA A 42 -3.60 31.45 3.42
C ALA A 42 -3.90 31.50 1.91
N ALA A 43 -4.67 32.51 1.54
CA ALA A 43 -4.55 33.37 0.34
C ALA A 43 -4.24 32.72 -1.03
N SER A 44 -5.25 32.77 -1.90
CA SER A 44 -5.12 32.69 -3.36
C SER A 44 -4.31 33.85 -3.95
N PRO A 45 -3.82 33.69 -5.19
CA PRO A 45 -4.19 34.64 -6.23
C PRO A 45 -4.72 33.98 -7.50
N LYS A 46 -5.82 34.57 -8.01
CA LYS A 46 -6.39 34.43 -9.36
C LYS A 46 -5.28 34.79 -10.39
N THR A 47 -5.19 34.25 -11.60
CA THR A 47 -6.03 34.60 -12.78
C THR A 47 -5.49 33.85 -14.01
N HIS A 48 -6.35 33.65 -15.03
CA HIS A 48 -6.07 33.25 -16.43
C HIS A 48 -6.18 31.77 -16.83
N ALA A 49 -7.38 31.21 -16.71
CA ALA A 49 -7.87 30.16 -17.62
C ALA A 49 -9.40 30.24 -17.76
N SER A 50 -9.93 31.35 -18.29
CA SER A 50 -11.36 31.50 -18.57
C SER A 50 -11.58 32.39 -19.77
N LYS A 51 -11.16 31.92 -20.95
CA LYS A 51 -11.53 32.58 -22.21
C LYS A 51 -11.45 31.63 -23.40
N ARG A 52 -12.17 30.51 -23.37
CA ARG A 52 -12.33 29.68 -24.58
C ARG A 52 -13.49 28.70 -24.67
N LEU A 53 -14.60 28.95 -23.95
CA LEU A 53 -15.83 28.16 -24.09
C LEU A 53 -17.06 29.07 -23.94
N ARG A 54 -17.25 30.05 -24.83
CA ARG A 54 -18.49 30.87 -24.87
C ARG A 54 -18.97 31.25 -26.28
N SER A 55 -18.48 30.59 -27.35
CA SER A 55 -18.89 30.92 -28.72
C SER A 55 -19.64 29.80 -29.44
N SER A 56 -20.14 28.77 -28.75
CA SER A 56 -20.90 27.67 -29.37
C SER A 56 -22.34 27.50 -28.86
N ASN A 57 -22.81 28.33 -27.92
CA ASN A 57 -24.17 28.16 -27.35
C ASN A 57 -25.25 29.10 -27.92
N SER A 58 -24.90 30.07 -28.75
CA SER A 58 -25.87 31.05 -29.28
C SER A 58 -26.74 30.55 -30.44
N ALA A 59 -26.56 29.30 -30.89
CA ALA A 59 -27.46 28.66 -31.87
C ALA A 59 -28.38 27.58 -31.25
N GLY A 60 -28.14 27.17 -29.99
CA GLY A 60 -28.94 26.17 -29.28
C GLY A 60 -30.06 26.76 -28.41
N ASP A 61 -29.90 28.01 -27.94
CA ASP A 61 -30.85 28.64 -27.00
C ASP A 61 -32.17 29.08 -27.64
N VAL A 62 -32.22 29.27 -28.96
CA VAL A 62 -33.48 29.62 -29.65
C VAL A 62 -34.35 28.38 -29.88
N ALA A 63 -33.73 27.19 -30.00
CA ALA A 63 -34.45 25.93 -30.10
C ALA A 63 -34.97 25.44 -28.73
N ALA A 64 -34.19 25.63 -27.65
CA ALA A 64 -34.62 25.28 -26.30
C ALA A 64 -35.76 26.18 -25.77
N THR A 65 -35.77 27.46 -26.14
CA THR A 65 -36.81 28.41 -25.69
C THR A 65 -38.15 28.18 -26.40
N THR A 66 -38.16 27.70 -27.64
CA THR A 66 -39.41 27.45 -28.40
C THR A 66 -40.06 26.10 -28.04
N VAL A 67 -39.27 25.11 -27.61
CA VAL A 67 -39.79 23.81 -27.14
C VAL A 67 -40.28 23.88 -25.69
N ALA A 68 -39.69 24.74 -24.86
CA ALA A 68 -40.17 24.95 -23.48
C ALA A 68 -41.57 25.60 -23.42
N GLN A 69 -41.92 26.48 -24.38
CA GLN A 69 -43.21 27.18 -24.42
C GLN A 69 -44.33 26.39 -25.13
N THR A 70 -44.02 25.47 -26.04
CA THR A 70 -45.05 24.62 -26.69
C THR A 70 -45.47 23.44 -25.82
N VAL A 71 -44.67 23.05 -24.82
CA VAL A 71 -45.05 22.01 -23.84
C VAL A 71 -45.80 22.61 -22.64
N THR A 72 -45.64 23.89 -22.32
CA THR A 72 -46.40 24.53 -21.22
C THR A 72 -47.82 24.95 -21.61
N ALA A 73 -48.13 25.14 -22.90
CA ALA A 73 -49.49 25.50 -23.34
C ALA A 73 -50.42 24.28 -23.51
N ALA A 74 -49.89 23.06 -23.61
CA ALA A 74 -50.68 21.82 -23.72
C ALA A 74 -50.77 21.02 -22.40
N ALA A 75 -50.06 21.46 -21.35
CA ALA A 75 -49.97 20.75 -20.07
C ALA A 75 -51.09 21.09 -19.08
N SER A 76 -52.14 21.80 -19.49
CA SER A 76 -53.18 22.27 -18.56
C SER A 76 -54.42 21.37 -18.44
N ALA A 77 -54.41 20.14 -18.99
CA ALA A 77 -55.60 19.27 -18.93
C ALA A 77 -55.38 17.75 -18.96
N VAL A 78 -54.13 17.25 -18.93
CA VAL A 78 -53.88 15.80 -18.90
C VAL A 78 -53.12 15.48 -17.63
N GLU A 79 -53.85 15.07 -16.59
CA GLU A 79 -53.23 14.44 -15.44
C GLU A 79 -52.39 13.26 -15.93
N PRO A 80 -51.12 13.16 -15.50
CA PRO A 80 -50.30 12.01 -15.85
C PRO A 80 -51.06 10.74 -15.45
N PRO A 81 -51.04 9.69 -16.29
CA PRO A 81 -51.70 8.44 -15.96
C PRO A 81 -51.26 7.95 -14.58
N VAL A 82 -52.19 7.44 -13.78
CA VAL A 82 -51.94 7.01 -12.38
C VAL A 82 -50.76 6.03 -12.25
N TRP A 83 -50.46 5.27 -13.31
CA TRP A 83 -49.33 4.33 -13.36
C TRP A 83 -47.96 4.99 -13.56
N PHE A 84 -47.89 6.23 -14.09
CA PHE A 84 -46.63 6.89 -14.45
C PHE A 84 -45.78 7.20 -13.20
N GLN A 85 -46.39 7.78 -12.16
CA GLN A 85 -45.68 8.07 -10.91
C GLN A 85 -45.17 6.79 -10.25
N ALA A 86 -45.99 5.74 -10.20
CA ALA A 86 -45.60 4.44 -9.67
C ALA A 86 -44.44 3.80 -10.47
N ALA A 87 -44.43 3.96 -11.80
CA ALA A 87 -43.36 3.45 -12.66
C ALA A 87 -42.04 4.23 -12.46
N VAL A 88 -42.10 5.56 -12.31
CA VAL A 88 -40.93 6.40 -12.01
C VAL A 88 -40.36 6.06 -10.64
N ASP A 89 -41.21 5.94 -9.61
CA ASP A 89 -40.79 5.58 -8.26
C ASP A 89 -40.19 4.17 -8.23
N ALA A 90 -40.77 3.21 -8.97
CA ALA A 90 -40.22 1.87 -9.10
C ALA A 90 -38.85 1.88 -9.80
N ALA A 91 -38.70 2.61 -10.90
CA ALA A 91 -37.44 2.71 -11.64
C ALA A 91 -36.33 3.35 -10.79
N LEU A 92 -36.62 4.48 -10.13
CA LEU A 92 -35.68 5.14 -9.22
C LEU A 92 -35.26 4.23 -8.07
N ASN A 93 -36.20 3.48 -7.48
CA ASN A 93 -35.91 2.54 -6.40
C ASN A 93 -35.02 1.38 -6.87
N VAL A 94 -35.25 0.86 -8.09
CA VAL A 94 -34.40 -0.18 -8.68
C VAL A 94 -32.99 0.34 -8.96
N THR A 95 -32.85 1.52 -9.58
CA THR A 95 -31.54 2.11 -9.87
C THR A 95 -30.77 2.45 -8.59
N PHE A 96 -31.43 3.03 -7.60
CA PHE A 96 -30.82 3.36 -6.32
C PHE A 96 -30.35 2.11 -5.57
N LYS A 97 -31.19 1.05 -5.51
CA LYS A 97 -30.81 -0.23 -4.91
C LYS A 97 -29.63 -0.87 -5.63
N ALA A 98 -29.62 -0.86 -6.97
CA ALA A 98 -28.50 -1.39 -7.74
C ALA A 98 -27.20 -0.61 -7.45
N GLN A 99 -27.28 0.72 -7.35
CA GLN A 99 -26.15 1.57 -6.98
C GLN A 99 -25.65 1.31 -5.55
N LEU A 100 -26.54 1.09 -4.58
CA LEU A 100 -26.14 0.74 -3.22
C LEU A 100 -25.39 -0.60 -3.17
N VAL A 101 -25.86 -1.60 -3.93
CA VAL A 101 -25.19 -2.90 -4.01
C VAL A 101 -23.80 -2.77 -4.63
N THR A 102 -23.64 -2.00 -5.70
CA THR A 102 -22.32 -1.79 -6.32
C THR A 102 -21.39 -1.00 -5.41
N MET A 103 -21.88 0.02 -4.70
CA MET A 103 -21.09 0.76 -3.71
C MET A 103 -20.64 -0.13 -2.55
N ASN A 104 -21.53 -0.98 -2.01
CA ASN A 104 -21.17 -1.91 -0.95
C ASN A 104 -20.10 -2.91 -1.41
N ALA A 105 -20.23 -3.47 -2.62
CA ALA A 105 -19.21 -4.35 -3.18
C ALA A 105 -17.86 -3.63 -3.38
N ALA A 106 -17.89 -2.36 -3.80
CA ALA A 106 -16.68 -1.55 -3.93
C ALA A 106 -16.03 -1.28 -2.56
N ILE A 107 -16.82 -0.95 -1.53
CA ILE A 107 -16.32 -0.75 -0.17
C ILE A 107 -15.71 -2.05 0.38
N ASP A 108 -16.40 -3.18 0.24
CA ASP A 108 -15.92 -4.47 0.72
C ASP A 108 -14.61 -4.89 0.05
N SER A 109 -14.49 -4.68 -1.26
CA SER A 109 -13.25 -4.98 -1.99
C SER A 109 -12.10 -4.05 -1.58
N ALA A 110 -12.37 -2.76 -1.36
CA ALA A 110 -11.38 -1.80 -0.89
C ALA A 110 -10.88 -2.14 0.54
N LEU A 111 -11.80 -2.50 1.44
CA LEU A 111 -11.46 -2.91 2.81
C LEU A 111 -10.61 -4.19 2.81
N LYS A 112 -10.96 -5.19 1.98
CA LYS A 112 -10.16 -6.41 1.84
C LYS A 112 -8.77 -6.11 1.31
N ALA A 113 -8.64 -5.25 0.30
CA ALA A 113 -7.35 -4.85 -0.26
C ALA A 113 -6.48 -4.13 0.79
N GLN A 114 -7.08 -3.25 1.59
CA GLN A 114 -6.40 -2.56 2.67
C GLN A 114 -5.93 -3.52 3.77
N LEU A 115 -6.77 -4.48 4.16
CA LEU A 115 -6.42 -5.48 5.17
C LEU A 115 -5.25 -6.37 4.70
N ILE A 116 -5.23 -6.76 3.43
CA ILE A 116 -4.10 -7.49 2.83
C ILE A 116 -2.82 -6.65 2.93
N THR A 117 -2.90 -5.36 2.59
CA THR A 117 -1.74 -4.47 2.63
C THR A 117 -1.18 -4.32 4.05
N ILE A 118 -2.05 -4.14 5.04
CA ILE A 118 -1.65 -4.05 6.46
C ILE A 118 -0.98 -5.35 6.91
N ASN A 119 -1.57 -6.51 6.60
CA ASN A 119 -1.00 -7.80 7.00
C ASN A 119 0.38 -8.06 6.38
N VAL A 120 0.57 -7.72 5.10
CA VAL A 120 1.88 -7.84 4.43
C VAL A 120 2.91 -6.91 5.08
N GLN A 121 2.52 -5.67 5.41
CA GLN A 121 3.42 -4.73 6.11
C GLN A 121 3.78 -5.22 7.51
N ALA A 122 2.81 -5.74 8.27
CA ALA A 122 3.04 -6.27 9.61
C ALA A 122 4.04 -7.44 9.58
N ALA A 123 3.85 -8.41 8.66
CA ALA A 123 4.75 -9.54 8.49
C ALA A 123 6.17 -9.10 8.08
N ALA A 124 6.29 -8.10 7.20
CA ALA A 124 7.58 -7.54 6.81
C ALA A 124 8.28 -6.84 7.99
N MET A 125 7.55 -6.10 8.82
CA MET A 125 8.09 -5.45 10.01
C MET A 125 8.58 -6.46 11.05
N GLU A 126 7.80 -7.51 11.31
CA GLU A 126 8.16 -8.60 12.21
C GLU A 126 9.44 -9.29 11.74
N THR A 127 9.50 -9.66 10.45
CA THR A 127 10.69 -10.28 9.84
C THR A 127 11.93 -9.39 9.99
N ARG A 128 11.80 -8.07 9.77
CA ARG A 128 12.91 -7.13 9.99
C ARG A 128 13.35 -7.09 11.45
N SER A 129 12.41 -7.09 12.38
CA SER A 129 12.71 -7.08 13.82
C SER A 129 13.52 -8.32 14.22
N ILE A 130 13.06 -9.51 13.81
CA ILE A 130 13.75 -10.78 14.06
C ILE A 130 15.16 -10.74 13.47
N ASN A 131 15.30 -10.35 12.19
CA ASN A 131 16.61 -10.34 11.53
C ASN A 131 17.56 -9.31 12.14
N ARG A 132 17.07 -8.16 12.64
CA ARG A 132 17.88 -7.20 13.41
C ARG A 132 18.39 -7.80 14.71
N ILE A 133 17.55 -8.52 15.46
CA ILE A 133 17.96 -9.19 16.69
C ILE A 133 19.02 -10.25 16.36
N MET A 134 18.81 -11.07 15.33
CA MET A 134 19.78 -12.06 14.89
C MET A 134 21.12 -11.41 14.51
N ASN A 135 21.08 -10.32 13.74
CA ASN A 135 22.28 -9.58 13.36
C ASN A 135 22.98 -8.92 14.56
N SER A 136 22.24 -8.45 15.56
CA SER A 136 22.82 -7.85 16.76
C SER A 136 23.69 -8.81 17.58
N ASN A 137 23.45 -10.12 17.44
CA ASN A 137 24.22 -11.19 18.07
C ASN A 137 25.45 -11.61 17.24
N ILE A 138 25.75 -10.94 16.12
CA ILE A 138 26.92 -11.27 15.30
C ILE A 138 28.19 -10.67 15.91
N PHE A 139 29.10 -11.55 16.32
CA PHE A 139 30.36 -11.16 16.95
C PHE A 139 31.59 -11.13 16.05
N LYS A 140 31.52 -11.78 14.87
CA LYS A 140 32.64 -11.88 13.92
C LYS A 140 32.23 -11.36 12.56
N ASP A 141 33.14 -10.65 11.90
CA ASP A 141 32.85 -10.02 10.60
C ASP A 141 32.68 -11.04 9.46
N SER A 142 33.12 -12.28 9.66
CA SER A 142 32.95 -13.39 8.73
C SER A 142 31.61 -14.12 8.87
N HIS A 143 30.82 -13.85 9.91
CA HIS A 143 29.52 -14.50 10.08
C HIS A 143 28.52 -13.96 9.06
N THR A 144 27.62 -14.85 8.65
CA THR A 144 26.56 -14.54 7.71
C THR A 144 25.56 -13.57 8.33
N LEU A 145 25.22 -12.52 7.58
CA LEU A 145 24.17 -11.59 7.91
C LEU A 145 22.81 -12.13 7.48
N PHE A 146 21.81 -11.90 8.32
CA PHE A 146 20.42 -12.12 7.97
C PHE A 146 19.92 -10.91 7.18
N PRO A 147 19.50 -11.09 5.91
CA PRO A 147 19.05 -9.98 5.08
C PRO A 147 17.74 -9.40 5.61
N LEU A 148 17.63 -8.07 5.60
CA LEU A 148 16.39 -7.39 5.94
C LEU A 148 15.55 -7.17 4.67
N VAL A 149 14.25 -7.39 4.78
CA VAL A 149 13.29 -7.04 3.72
C VAL A 149 13.05 -5.53 3.68
N ASN A 150 12.79 -4.99 2.50
CA ASN A 150 12.40 -3.61 2.28
C ASN A 150 10.90 -3.38 2.55
N ASN A 151 10.42 -2.16 2.26
CA ASN A 151 9.00 -1.78 2.41
C ASN A 151 8.05 -2.55 1.48
N SER A 152 8.57 -3.16 0.43
CA SER A 152 7.84 -4.05 -0.47
C SER A 152 7.90 -5.53 -0.05
N GLY A 153 8.51 -5.84 1.11
CA GLY A 153 8.67 -7.21 1.59
C GLY A 153 9.75 -8.03 0.86
N GLN A 154 10.58 -7.38 0.04
CA GLN A 154 11.62 -8.03 -0.76
C GLN A 154 13.01 -7.75 -0.19
N ILE A 155 13.95 -8.67 -0.37
CA ILE A 155 15.36 -8.42 -0.03
C ILE A 155 15.97 -7.55 -1.14
N PRO A 156 16.60 -6.40 -0.81
CA PRO A 156 17.29 -5.59 -1.80
C PRO A 156 18.35 -6.38 -2.56
N LEU A 157 18.48 -6.10 -3.86
CA LEU A 157 19.46 -6.75 -4.72
C LEU A 157 20.88 -6.53 -4.18
N ASN A 158 21.71 -7.57 -4.23
CA ASN A 158 23.11 -7.54 -3.79
C ASN A 158 23.32 -7.18 -2.31
N PHE A 159 22.37 -7.56 -1.44
CA PHE A 159 22.58 -7.43 0.00
C PHE A 159 23.87 -8.17 0.44
N PRO A 160 24.75 -7.54 1.23
CA PRO A 160 26.02 -8.13 1.64
C PRO A 160 25.80 -9.38 2.50
N GLN A 161 26.51 -10.46 2.19
CA GLN A 161 26.38 -11.71 2.95
C GLN A 161 27.03 -11.65 4.33
N THR A 162 28.01 -10.76 4.55
CA THR A 162 28.77 -10.67 5.80
C THR A 162 29.02 -9.23 6.20
N THR A 163 29.33 -8.99 7.48
CA THR A 163 29.68 -7.65 7.97
C THR A 163 30.94 -7.11 7.29
N ALA A 164 31.92 -7.98 7.00
CA ALA A 164 33.10 -7.60 6.23
C ALA A 164 32.74 -7.12 4.82
N ALA A 165 31.84 -7.82 4.13
CA ALA A 165 31.36 -7.38 2.81
C ALA A 165 30.63 -6.04 2.90
N MET A 166 29.81 -5.83 3.94
CA MET A 166 29.12 -4.56 4.17
C MET A 166 30.08 -3.39 4.39
N LYS A 167 31.14 -3.59 5.20
CA LYS A 167 32.18 -2.58 5.44
C LYS A 167 32.93 -2.20 4.16
N ASN A 168 33.05 -3.12 3.21
CA ASN A 168 33.74 -2.90 1.94
C ASN A 168 32.82 -2.42 0.80
N LEU A 169 31.52 -2.17 1.07
CA LEU A 169 30.61 -1.70 0.03
C LEU A 169 31.00 -0.32 -0.49
N GLN A 170 30.96 -0.16 -1.81
CA GLN A 170 31.18 1.12 -2.48
C GLN A 170 29.99 2.05 -2.27
N SER A 171 30.21 3.37 -2.37
CA SER A 171 29.17 4.38 -2.11
C SER A 171 27.87 4.11 -2.83
N ALA A 172 27.91 3.89 -4.14
CA ALA A 172 26.70 3.67 -4.93
C ALA A 172 25.86 2.48 -4.43
N HIS A 173 26.50 1.43 -3.89
CA HIS A 173 25.81 0.27 -3.35
C HIS A 173 25.20 0.56 -1.98
N VAL A 174 25.91 1.30 -1.13
CA VAL A 174 25.37 1.73 0.18
C VAL A 174 24.15 2.62 -0.04
N ASP A 175 24.23 3.56 -0.99
CA ASP A 175 23.14 4.48 -1.32
C ASP A 175 21.93 3.72 -1.85
N ALA A 176 22.14 2.77 -2.77
CA ALA A 176 21.08 1.92 -3.29
C ALA A 176 20.38 1.10 -2.20
N LEU A 177 21.14 0.54 -1.24
CA LEU A 177 20.57 -0.19 -0.12
C LEU A 177 19.78 0.71 0.82
N LEU A 178 20.32 1.89 1.18
CA LEU A 178 19.62 2.86 2.03
C LEU A 178 18.31 3.32 1.39
N ILE A 179 18.33 3.69 0.10
CA ILE A 179 17.13 4.05 -0.66
C ILE A 179 16.16 2.88 -0.73
N GLY A 180 16.66 1.67 -0.97
CA GLY A 180 15.86 0.44 -0.97
C GLY A 180 15.14 0.22 0.37
N TYR A 181 15.75 0.63 1.48
CA TYR A 181 15.15 0.61 2.82
C TYR A 181 14.30 1.84 3.14
N GLY A 182 14.15 2.78 2.21
CA GLY A 182 13.39 4.03 2.41
C GLY A 182 14.14 5.04 3.28
N GLN A 183 15.46 4.93 3.39
CA GLN A 183 16.30 5.91 4.07
C GLN A 183 16.92 6.89 3.08
N THR A 184 17.14 8.11 3.55
CA THR A 184 17.91 9.11 2.79
C THR A 184 19.39 8.88 3.07
N PRO A 185 20.22 8.62 2.04
CA PRO A 185 21.66 8.52 2.22
C PRO A 185 22.22 9.92 2.50
N ASP A 186 22.81 10.13 3.67
CA ASP A 186 23.35 11.43 4.08
C ASP A 186 24.80 11.32 4.59
N GLY A 187 25.58 12.38 4.41
CA GLY A 187 26.95 12.48 4.92
C GLY A 187 28.05 11.87 4.04
N THR A 188 29.08 11.35 4.69
CA THR A 188 30.23 10.64 4.09
C THR A 188 29.94 9.17 3.88
N LEU A 189 30.78 8.47 3.11
CA LEU A 189 30.63 7.02 2.88
C LEU A 189 30.61 6.23 4.20
N ASP A 190 31.48 6.59 5.12
CA ASP A 190 31.54 5.90 6.41
C ASP A 190 30.27 6.16 7.22
N GLU A 191 29.78 7.39 7.32
CA GLU A 191 28.51 7.71 8.00
C GLU A 191 27.33 6.92 7.41
N ARG A 192 27.24 6.81 6.08
CA ARG A 192 26.22 5.97 5.42
C ARG A 192 26.36 4.49 5.71
N ARG A 193 27.59 3.97 5.81
CA ARG A 193 27.83 2.59 6.25
C ARG A 193 27.42 2.40 7.71
N LYS A 194 27.64 3.39 8.59
CA LYS A 194 27.15 3.36 9.98
C LYS A 194 25.62 3.38 10.01
N GLN A 195 24.98 4.21 9.20
CA GLN A 195 23.53 4.27 9.05
C GLN A 195 22.95 2.93 8.60
N LEU A 196 23.55 2.32 7.57
CA LEU A 196 23.16 0.98 7.10
C LEU A 196 23.38 -0.09 8.16
N GLY A 197 24.54 -0.07 8.84
CA GLY A 197 24.87 -0.99 9.93
C GLY A 197 23.86 -0.87 11.09
N ALA A 198 23.53 0.35 11.52
CA ALA A 198 22.53 0.61 12.55
C ALA A 198 21.15 0.08 12.15
N PHE A 199 20.73 0.31 10.90
CA PHE A 199 19.48 -0.23 10.38
C PHE A 199 19.43 -1.76 10.37
N CYS A 200 20.56 -2.41 10.11
CA CYS A 200 20.69 -3.86 10.15
C CYS A 200 20.83 -4.45 11.55
N GLY A 201 20.94 -3.62 12.60
CA GLY A 201 21.13 -4.06 13.99
C GLY A 201 22.59 -4.25 14.43
N LEU A 202 23.55 -3.67 13.71
CA LEU A 202 25.01 -3.86 13.90
C LEU A 202 25.71 -2.67 14.58
N LEU A 203 25.03 -1.98 15.50
CA LEU A 203 25.47 -0.72 16.13
C LEU A 203 26.91 -0.75 16.65
N SER A 204 27.35 -1.84 17.28
CA SER A 204 28.69 -1.97 17.87
C SER A 204 29.81 -2.21 16.85
N ARG A 205 29.50 -2.45 15.57
CA ARG A 205 30.46 -2.91 14.56
C ARG A 205 30.95 -1.81 13.61
N PHE A 206 30.29 -0.65 13.64
CA PHE A 206 30.52 0.47 12.74
C PHE A 206 30.83 1.77 13.51
N ILE A 207 31.39 1.65 14.73
CA ILE A 207 31.84 2.81 15.52
C ILE A 207 33.14 3.35 14.93
#